data_AF-A0A1R0GM15-F1
#
_entry.id   AF-A0A1R0GM15-F1
#
_cell.length_a   1.000
_cell.length_b   1.000
_cell.length_c   1.000
_cell.angle_alpha   90.00
_cell.angle_beta   90.00
_cell.angle_gamma   90.00
#
_symmetry.space_group_name_H-M   'P 1'
#
loop_
_entity.id
_entity.type
_entity.pdbx_description
1 polymer ?
#
loop_
_entity_poly.entity_id
_entity_poly.type
_entity_poly.pdbx_seq_one_letter_code
_entity_poly.pdbx_strand_id
1 'polypeptide(L)'
;MKLKFQDNFEFLQWLKGFYDLESSGEYYDATARRNGQMVDSGGASAPRAGSSYSSARNSSAAPSRIVQTRSGASVSSIPGRTGSSLNRSAGGAPANSAALAEANKQIIELKNLLSTSEKEREYYYNKLRLVESLVQTTEAEEGTEIFTLLSQIQKYLYSDEETYYEENAEGTDPGYLEAYDNMNNLKIDEEETF
;
A
#
# COMPACT_ATOMS: atom_id res chain seq x y z
N MET A 1 7.21 34.75 -0.41
CA MET A 1 5.81 34.61 -0.88
C MET A 1 5.29 33.33 -0.27
N LYS A 2 4.30 33.38 0.64
CA LYS A 2 3.73 32.18 1.27
C LYS A 2 2.89 31.50 0.19
N LEU A 3 3.29 30.32 -0.29
CA LEU A 3 2.50 29.55 -1.25
C LEU A 3 1.12 29.33 -0.64
N LYS A 4 0.08 29.84 -1.33
CA LYS A 4 -1.29 29.76 -0.84
C LYS A 4 -1.73 28.30 -0.96
N PHE A 5 -2.51 27.80 -0.02
CA PHE A 5 -2.97 26.39 -0.03
C PHE A 5 -3.66 26.02 -1.35
N GLN A 6 -4.34 27.00 -1.96
CA GLN A 6 -4.97 26.87 -3.27
C GLN A 6 -3.95 26.59 -4.39
N ASP A 7 -2.86 27.35 -4.45
CA ASP A 7 -1.78 27.18 -5.44
C ASP A 7 -1.08 25.82 -5.26
N ASN A 8 -0.92 25.36 -4.00
CA ASN A 8 -0.34 24.05 -3.71
C ASN A 8 -1.22 22.91 -4.23
N PHE A 9 -2.53 23.02 -4.04
CA PHE A 9 -3.46 21.98 -4.48
C PHE A 9 -3.58 21.95 -6.00
N GLU A 10 -3.65 23.11 -6.65
CA GLU A 10 -3.66 23.25 -8.11
C GLU A 10 -2.37 22.68 -8.74
N PHE A 11 -1.21 22.91 -8.11
CA PHE A 11 0.04 22.30 -8.55
C PHE A 11 0.03 20.77 -8.46
N LEU A 12 -0.48 20.19 -7.38
CA LEU A 12 -0.55 18.73 -7.23
C LEU A 12 -1.52 18.10 -8.23
N GLN A 13 -2.66 18.76 -8.49
CA GLN A 13 -3.61 18.32 -9.50
C GLN A 13 -2.99 18.37 -10.90
N TRP A 14 -2.28 19.45 -11.24
CA TRP A 14 -1.57 19.56 -12.50
C TRP A 14 -0.46 18.51 -12.63
N LEU A 15 0.35 18.31 -11.59
CA LEU A 15 1.45 17.34 -11.58
C LEU A 15 0.92 15.92 -11.80
N LYS A 16 -0.21 15.57 -11.17
CA LYS A 16 -0.87 14.29 -11.37
C LYS A 16 -1.38 14.14 -12.81
N GLY A 17 -2.07 15.16 -13.35
CA GLY A 17 -2.53 15.14 -14.73
C GLY A 17 -1.40 15.04 -15.75
N PHE A 18 -0.29 15.75 -15.53
CA PHE A 18 0.92 15.65 -16.35
C PHE A 18 1.52 14.25 -16.30
N TYR A 19 1.66 13.66 -15.10
CA TYR A 19 2.16 12.30 -14.96
C TYR A 19 1.29 11.29 -15.70
N ASP A 20 -0.03 11.41 -15.62
CA ASP A 20 -0.94 10.47 -16.27
C ASP A 20 -0.91 10.53 -17.80
N LEU A 21 -0.58 11.71 -18.36
CA LEU A 21 -0.46 11.90 -19.81
C LEU A 21 0.91 11.46 -20.36
N GLU A 22 1.98 11.75 -19.62
CA GLU A 22 3.36 11.58 -20.11
C GLU A 22 4.05 10.33 -19.56
N SER A 23 3.51 9.69 -18.51
CA SER A 23 4.08 8.46 -18.00
C SER A 23 3.88 7.33 -19.00
N SER A 24 4.99 6.69 -19.40
CA SER A 24 4.97 5.48 -20.21
C SER A 24 4.43 4.25 -19.47
N GLY A 25 4.16 4.37 -18.15
CA GLY A 25 3.75 3.27 -17.28
C GLY A 25 4.87 2.26 -16.99
N GLU A 26 6.06 2.49 -17.52
CA GLU A 26 7.22 1.62 -17.31
C GLU A 26 7.84 1.84 -15.92
N TYR A 27 8.53 0.80 -15.42
CA TYR A 27 9.27 0.87 -14.17
C TYR A 27 10.40 1.92 -14.26
N TYR A 28 10.35 2.91 -13.38
CA TYR A 28 11.36 3.97 -13.31
C TYR A 28 12.59 3.50 -12.53
N ASP A 29 13.66 3.14 -13.24
CA ASP A 29 14.97 2.89 -12.61
C ASP A 29 15.72 4.21 -12.38
N ALA A 30 15.60 4.70 -11.14
CA ALA A 30 16.22 5.94 -10.72
C ALA A 30 17.76 5.86 -10.63
N THR A 31 18.34 4.66 -10.54
CA THR A 31 19.79 4.46 -10.41
C THR A 31 20.46 4.46 -11.78
N ALA A 32 19.89 3.76 -12.76
CA ALA A 32 20.35 3.77 -14.14
C ALA A 32 20.22 5.17 -14.76
N ARG A 33 19.13 5.90 -14.50
CA ARG A 33 18.93 7.28 -15.01
C ARG A 33 19.97 8.26 -14.47
N ARG A 34 20.48 8.02 -13.26
CA ARG A 34 21.55 8.80 -12.64
C ARG A 34 22.94 8.28 -12.98
N ASN A 35 23.06 7.28 -13.86
CA ASN A 35 24.32 6.65 -14.23
C ASN A 35 25.15 6.22 -13.01
N GLY A 36 24.48 5.70 -11.97
CA GLY A 36 25.11 5.27 -10.72
C GLY A 36 25.58 6.39 -9.79
N GLN A 37 25.26 7.67 -10.06
CA GLN A 37 25.56 8.73 -9.09
C GLN A 37 24.74 8.56 -7.82
N MET A 38 25.44 8.44 -6.69
CA MET A 38 24.82 8.34 -5.37
C MET A 38 24.10 9.65 -5.05
N VAL A 39 22.84 9.53 -4.65
CA VAL A 39 22.14 10.64 -4.00
C VAL A 39 22.70 10.71 -2.60
N ASP A 40 23.37 11.82 -2.29
CA ASP A 40 23.76 12.10 -0.92
C ASP A 40 22.49 12.02 -0.06
N SER A 41 22.43 11.02 0.82
CA SER A 41 21.37 10.90 1.83
C SER A 41 21.71 11.89 2.96
N GLY A 42 21.82 13.16 2.58
CA GLY A 42 22.15 14.27 3.44
C GLY A 42 20.86 14.99 3.80
N GLY A 43 20.41 14.80 5.04
CA GLY A 43 19.50 15.76 5.66
C GLY A 43 20.09 17.17 5.53
N ALA A 44 19.27 18.10 5.05
CA ALA A 44 19.50 19.55 5.05
C ALA A 44 20.86 20.03 4.50
N SER A 45 20.95 20.23 3.18
CA SER A 45 21.40 21.50 2.58
C SER A 45 21.41 21.40 1.05
N ALA A 46 20.65 22.27 0.40
CA ALA A 46 20.68 22.44 -1.05
C ALA A 46 22.09 22.84 -1.52
N PRO A 47 22.61 22.29 -2.64
CA PRO A 47 23.85 22.78 -3.21
C PRO A 47 23.57 24.14 -3.86
N ARG A 48 24.13 25.19 -3.26
CA ARG A 48 24.18 26.53 -3.87
C ARG A 48 25.10 26.48 -5.09
N ALA A 49 24.62 27.04 -6.20
CA ALA A 49 25.48 27.40 -7.33
C ALA A 49 26.55 28.39 -6.84
N GLY A 50 27.82 27.96 -6.93
CA GLY A 50 28.99 28.75 -6.54
C GLY A 50 30.07 28.59 -7.60
N SER A 51 30.19 29.62 -8.43
CA SER A 51 31.33 29.86 -9.30
C SER A 51 32.62 29.98 -8.47
N SER A 52 33.64 29.19 -8.80
CA SER A 52 35.02 29.55 -8.51
C SER A 52 35.99 28.90 -9.50
N TYR A 53 36.41 29.74 -10.43
CA TYR A 53 37.62 29.64 -11.21
C TYR A 53 38.84 29.40 -10.31
N SER A 54 39.62 28.35 -10.58
CA SER A 54 41.08 28.40 -10.38
C SER A 54 41.80 27.41 -11.28
N SER A 55 42.61 28.01 -12.13
CA SER A 55 43.61 27.50 -13.07
C SER A 55 44.74 26.68 -12.41
N ALA A 56 45.50 26.01 -13.29
CA ALA A 56 46.86 25.43 -13.16
C ALA A 56 46.91 23.91 -12.89
N ARG A 57 47.72 23.10 -13.59
CA ARG A 57 48.77 23.33 -14.60
C ARG A 57 49.08 21.98 -15.28
N ASN A 58 49.36 22.07 -16.58
CA ASN A 58 49.91 21.01 -17.41
C ASN A 58 51.41 20.78 -17.06
N SER A 59 51.86 19.53 -17.00
CA SER A 59 53.29 19.20 -17.15
C SER A 59 53.49 17.80 -17.72
N SER A 60 54.31 17.76 -18.75
CA SER A 60 54.68 16.68 -19.65
C SER A 60 55.89 15.84 -19.19
N ALA A 61 56.00 14.63 -19.79
CA ALA A 61 57.20 13.85 -20.14
C ALA A 61 57.80 12.79 -19.16
N ALA A 62 57.42 11.50 -19.40
CA ALA A 62 58.21 10.29 -19.80
C ALA A 62 59.57 9.90 -19.14
N PRO A 63 60.16 8.67 -19.32
CA PRO A 63 59.70 7.38 -19.92
C PRO A 63 60.08 6.06 -19.15
N SER A 64 59.76 4.89 -19.76
CA SER A 64 60.30 3.51 -19.57
C SER A 64 59.48 2.59 -18.64
N ARG A 65 59.13 1.33 -18.92
CA ARG A 65 59.72 0.27 -19.75
C ARG A 65 58.67 -0.83 -20.05
N ILE A 66 58.59 -1.26 -21.31
CA ILE A 66 58.45 -2.63 -21.85
C ILE A 66 57.86 -3.72 -20.92
N VAL A 67 56.70 -4.30 -21.27
CA VAL A 67 56.55 -5.72 -21.68
C VAL A 67 55.34 -5.85 -22.59
N GLN A 68 55.60 -6.47 -23.73
CA GLN A 68 54.69 -6.77 -24.83
C GLN A 68 54.41 -8.26 -24.77
N THR A 69 53.15 -8.69 -24.70
CA THR A 69 52.75 -10.00 -25.23
C THR A 69 51.54 -9.81 -26.13
N ARG A 70 51.74 -10.16 -27.39
CA ARG A 70 50.75 -10.20 -28.45
C ARG A 70 50.43 -11.67 -28.72
N SER A 71 49.14 -11.99 -28.78
CA SER A 71 48.56 -13.11 -29.54
C SER A 71 47.17 -12.62 -29.97
N GLY A 72 46.95 -12.20 -31.22
CA GLY A 72 46.58 -13.09 -32.33
C GLY A 72 45.07 -13.37 -32.28
N ALA A 73 44.22 -12.46 -32.78
CA ALA A 73 43.61 -12.50 -34.12
C ALA A 73 42.62 -13.66 -34.34
N SER A 74 41.32 -13.36 -34.48
CA SER A 74 40.57 -13.71 -35.70
C SER A 74 39.19 -13.03 -35.74
N VAL A 75 38.95 -12.43 -36.89
CA VAL A 75 37.71 -11.85 -37.41
C VAL A 75 36.79 -12.99 -37.86
N SER A 76 35.48 -12.86 -37.60
CA SER A 76 34.47 -13.31 -38.58
C SER A 76 33.18 -12.51 -38.40
N SER A 77 32.94 -11.62 -39.35
CA SER A 77 31.63 -11.04 -39.62
C SER A 77 30.77 -12.07 -40.36
N ILE A 78 29.48 -12.18 -40.03
CA ILE A 78 28.48 -12.74 -40.95
C ILE A 78 27.38 -11.69 -41.13
N PRO A 79 27.12 -11.22 -42.37
CA PRO A 79 26.03 -10.32 -42.68
C PRO A 79 24.80 -11.06 -43.22
N GLY A 80 23.62 -10.54 -42.92
CA GLY A 80 22.46 -10.60 -43.83
C GLY A 80 21.35 -11.60 -43.49
N ARG A 81 20.13 -11.05 -43.29
CA ARG A 81 18.82 -11.42 -43.88
C ARG A 81 17.72 -10.59 -43.18
N THR A 82 17.43 -9.39 -43.69
CA THR A 82 16.22 -9.07 -44.49
C THR A 82 14.88 -9.50 -43.89
N GLY A 83 14.18 -8.53 -43.30
CA GLY A 83 12.76 -8.26 -43.53
C GLY A 83 11.72 -9.26 -43.06
N SER A 84 10.97 -8.91 -42.02
CA SER A 84 9.55 -8.60 -42.18
C SER A 84 9.04 -7.86 -40.95
N SER A 85 8.66 -6.61 -41.18
CA SER A 85 7.66 -5.90 -40.39
C SER A 85 6.34 -6.69 -40.40
N LEU A 86 5.46 -6.34 -39.47
CA LEU A 86 4.06 -6.77 -39.34
C LEU A 86 3.84 -8.07 -38.54
N ASN A 87 3.77 -7.91 -37.23
CA ASN A 87 2.73 -8.53 -36.43
C ASN A 87 2.35 -7.56 -35.28
N ARG A 88 1.74 -6.43 -35.64
CA ARG A 88 0.96 -5.62 -34.69
C ARG A 88 -0.51 -6.04 -34.82
N SER A 89 -0.80 -7.24 -34.31
CA SER A 89 -2.15 -7.60 -33.90
C SER A 89 -2.18 -7.54 -32.38
N ALA A 90 -2.32 -6.32 -31.86
CA ALA A 90 -2.76 -6.10 -30.49
C ALA A 90 -3.94 -5.12 -30.58
N GLY A 91 -5.09 -5.69 -30.91
CA GLY A 91 -6.37 -5.04 -30.66
C GLY A 91 -6.58 -4.91 -29.15
N GLY A 92 -7.26 -3.84 -28.76
CA GLY A 92 -7.70 -3.60 -27.39
C GLY A 92 -7.06 -2.37 -26.76
N ALA A 93 -7.71 -1.22 -26.90
CA ALA A 93 -7.57 -0.15 -25.91
C ALA A 93 -7.98 -0.68 -24.51
N PRO A 94 -7.50 -0.07 -23.41
CA PRO A 94 -7.29 -0.73 -22.13
C PRO A 94 -8.56 -0.74 -21.26
N ALA A 95 -9.60 -1.45 -21.69
CA ALA A 95 -10.79 -1.65 -20.85
C ALA A 95 -10.44 -2.37 -19.52
N ASN A 96 -9.43 -3.26 -19.57
CA ASN A 96 -8.98 -4.01 -18.41
C ASN A 96 -8.19 -3.17 -17.39
N SER A 97 -7.55 -2.06 -17.79
CA SER A 97 -6.77 -1.25 -16.84
C SER A 97 -7.65 -0.36 -15.96
N ALA A 98 -8.77 0.14 -16.51
CA ALA A 98 -9.72 0.95 -15.76
C ALA A 98 -10.47 0.09 -14.73
N ALA A 99 -10.97 -1.08 -15.13
CA ALA A 99 -11.61 -2.04 -14.23
C ALA A 99 -10.63 -2.54 -13.14
N LEU A 100 -9.38 -2.82 -13.49
CA LEU A 100 -8.34 -3.21 -12.54
C LEU A 100 -7.99 -2.07 -11.57
N ALA A 101 -7.95 -0.82 -12.03
CA ALA A 101 -7.73 0.34 -11.16
C ALA A 101 -8.90 0.54 -10.18
N GLU A 102 -10.14 0.38 -10.65
CA GLU A 102 -11.34 0.46 -9.82
C GLU A 102 -11.41 -0.67 -8.79
N ALA A 103 -11.12 -1.91 -9.18
CA ALA A 103 -11.02 -3.04 -8.27
C ALA A 103 -9.94 -2.82 -7.19
N ASN A 104 -8.76 -2.31 -7.57
CA ASN A 104 -7.72 -1.97 -6.60
C ASN A 104 -8.15 -0.86 -5.64
N LYS A 105 -8.91 0.13 -6.11
CA LYS A 105 -9.48 1.17 -5.25
C LYS A 105 -10.44 0.56 -4.22
N GLN A 106 -11.36 -0.30 -4.66
CA GLN A 106 -12.30 -0.99 -3.76
C GLN A 106 -11.55 -1.86 -2.74
N ILE A 107 -10.51 -2.57 -3.14
CA ILE A 107 -9.67 -3.36 -2.22
C ILE A 107 -9.03 -2.47 -1.14
N ILE A 108 -8.52 -1.29 -1.51
CA ILE A 108 -7.91 -0.35 -0.56
C ILE A 108 -8.97 0.18 0.41
N GLU A 109 -10.13 0.57 -0.10
CA GLU A 109 -11.25 1.07 0.73
C GLU A 109 -11.73 0.01 1.72
N LEU A 110 -11.95 -1.23 1.26
CA LEU A 110 -12.34 -2.35 2.11
C LEU A 110 -11.30 -2.67 3.18
N LYS A 111 -10.00 -2.63 2.83
CA LYS A 111 -8.92 -2.81 3.81
C LYS A 111 -8.94 -1.73 4.89
N ASN A 112 -9.19 -0.48 4.51
CA ASN A 112 -9.29 0.63 5.47
C ASN A 112 -10.52 0.48 6.38
N LEU A 113 -11.67 0.09 5.80
CA LEU A 113 -12.90 -0.15 6.56
C LEU A 113 -12.72 -1.32 7.52
N LEU A 114 -12.17 -2.44 7.06
CA LEU A 114 -11.86 -3.60 7.89
C LEU A 114 -10.92 -3.22 9.03
N SER A 115 -9.82 -2.51 8.75
CA SER A 115 -8.89 -2.06 9.80
C SER A 115 -9.56 -1.16 10.84
N THR A 116 -10.50 -0.31 10.41
CA THR A 116 -11.26 0.55 11.32
C THR A 116 -12.22 -0.28 12.17
N SER A 117 -12.98 -1.18 11.53
CA SER A 117 -13.91 -2.08 12.19
C SER A 117 -13.22 -3.01 13.20
N GLU A 118 -12.03 -3.53 12.87
CA GLU A 118 -11.23 -4.36 13.79
C GLU A 118 -10.78 -3.58 15.03
N LYS A 119 -10.37 -2.32 14.86
CA LYS A 119 -10.03 -1.44 15.98
C LYS A 119 -11.24 -1.14 16.85
N GLU A 120 -12.40 -0.91 16.26
CA GLU A 120 -13.65 -0.70 16.99
C GLU A 120 -14.05 -1.97 17.76
N ARG A 121 -13.97 -3.15 17.12
CA ARG A 121 -14.23 -4.45 17.76
C ARG A 121 -13.31 -4.66 18.96
N GLU A 122 -12.01 -4.43 18.80
CA GLU A 122 -11.03 -4.56 19.88
C GLU A 122 -11.29 -3.53 20.99
N TYR A 123 -11.62 -2.30 20.64
CA TYR A 123 -11.96 -1.24 21.59
C TYR A 123 -13.15 -1.62 22.49
N TYR A 124 -14.26 -2.08 21.89
CA TYR A 124 -15.44 -2.48 22.65
C TYR A 124 -15.19 -3.76 23.45
N TYR A 125 -14.51 -4.75 22.88
CA TYR A 125 -14.14 -5.97 23.58
C TYR A 125 -13.29 -5.69 24.83
N ASN A 126 -12.26 -4.85 24.70
CA ASN A 126 -11.42 -4.48 25.85
C ASN A 126 -12.22 -3.76 26.94
N LYS A 127 -13.18 -2.91 26.57
CA LYS A 127 -14.09 -2.30 27.56
C LYS A 127 -14.96 -3.34 28.28
N LEU A 128 -15.54 -4.29 27.55
CA LEU A 128 -16.36 -5.35 28.15
C LEU A 128 -15.53 -6.23 29.09
N ARG A 129 -14.27 -6.53 28.75
CA ARG A 129 -13.34 -7.24 29.63
C ARG A 129 -13.00 -6.47 30.92
N LEU A 130 -12.85 -5.15 30.83
CA LEU A 130 -12.68 -4.31 32.02
C LEU A 130 -13.93 -4.32 32.91
N VAL A 131 -15.12 -4.25 32.30
CA VAL A 131 -16.40 -4.35 33.04
C VAL A 131 -16.54 -5.73 33.68
N GLU A 132 -16.25 -6.81 32.97
CA GLU A 132 -16.27 -8.18 33.50
C GLU A 132 -15.34 -8.32 34.72
N SER A 133 -14.12 -7.81 34.61
CA SER A 133 -13.16 -7.80 35.73
C SER A 133 -13.68 -7.00 36.93
N LEU A 134 -14.30 -5.84 36.70
CA LEU A 134 -14.93 -5.05 37.75
C LEU A 134 -16.06 -5.81 38.45
N VAL A 135 -16.93 -6.48 37.67
CA VAL A 135 -18.03 -7.28 38.21
C VAL A 135 -17.51 -8.46 39.04
N GLN A 136 -16.47 -9.15 38.58
CA GLN A 136 -15.89 -10.30 39.28
C GLN A 136 -15.14 -9.93 40.58
N THR A 137 -14.57 -8.71 40.64
CA THR A 137 -13.79 -8.25 41.80
C THR A 137 -14.62 -7.48 42.83
N THR A 138 -15.83 -7.05 42.45
CA THR A 138 -16.74 -6.34 43.37
C THR A 138 -17.49 -7.34 44.24
N GLU A 139 -17.21 -7.34 45.53
CA GLU A 139 -17.98 -8.11 46.52
C GLU A 139 -19.24 -7.34 46.91
N ALA A 140 -20.41 -7.96 46.73
CA ALA A 140 -21.70 -7.41 47.12
C ALA A 140 -22.48 -8.43 47.95
N GLU A 141 -23.12 -7.97 49.03
CA GLU A 141 -23.97 -8.83 49.86
C GLU A 141 -25.22 -9.26 49.09
N GLU A 142 -25.57 -10.53 49.24
CA GLU A 142 -26.75 -11.12 48.60
C GLU A 142 -28.03 -10.41 49.05
N GLY A 143 -28.90 -10.07 48.10
CA GLY A 143 -30.14 -9.34 48.36
C GLY A 143 -30.03 -7.81 48.33
N THR A 144 -28.82 -7.25 48.14
CA THR A 144 -28.64 -5.81 47.89
C THR A 144 -28.97 -5.42 46.45
N GLU A 145 -29.32 -4.15 46.22
CA GLU A 145 -29.51 -3.60 44.87
C GLU A 145 -28.24 -3.67 44.00
N ILE A 146 -27.06 -3.64 44.63
CA ILE A 146 -25.78 -3.78 43.95
C ILE A 146 -25.63 -5.22 43.43
N PHE A 147 -25.96 -6.22 44.26
CA PHE A 147 -25.90 -7.62 43.85
C PHE A 147 -26.84 -7.93 42.67
N THR A 148 -28.06 -7.38 42.68
CA THR A 148 -29.00 -7.56 41.57
C THR A 148 -28.52 -6.89 40.28
N LEU A 149 -27.94 -5.68 40.38
CA LEU A 149 -27.34 -4.99 39.24
C LEU A 149 -26.16 -5.77 38.65
N LEU A 150 -25.23 -6.25 39.49
CA LEU A 150 -24.08 -7.06 39.06
C LEU A 150 -24.55 -8.34 38.34
N SER A 151 -25.57 -9.01 38.89
CA SER A 151 -26.18 -10.19 38.27
C SER A 151 -26.80 -9.88 36.90
N GLN A 152 -27.47 -8.74 36.76
CA GLN A 152 -28.05 -8.31 35.47
C GLN A 152 -26.95 -7.99 34.44
N ILE A 153 -25.88 -7.31 34.84
CA ILE A 153 -24.72 -7.05 33.97
C ILE A 153 -24.09 -8.38 33.53
N GLN A 154 -23.96 -9.33 34.46
CA GLN A 154 -23.43 -10.65 34.16
C GLN A 154 -24.30 -11.42 33.17
N LYS A 155 -25.64 -11.31 33.26
CA LYS A 155 -26.57 -11.87 32.27
C LYS A 155 -26.24 -11.34 30.86
N TYR A 156 -26.07 -10.03 30.70
CA TYR A 156 -25.78 -9.44 29.38
C TYR A 156 -24.38 -9.76 28.85
N LEU A 157 -23.39 -9.94 29.72
CA LEU A 157 -22.03 -10.30 29.29
C LEU A 157 -21.92 -11.75 28.78
N TYR A 158 -22.83 -12.63 29.19
CA TYR A 158 -22.78 -14.06 28.86
C TYR A 158 -24.02 -14.57 28.12
N SER A 159 -24.94 -13.70 27.71
CA SER A 159 -26.02 -14.09 26.80
C SER A 159 -25.44 -14.51 25.45
N ASP A 160 -25.97 -15.59 24.89
CA ASP A 160 -25.68 -16.05 23.54
C ASP A 160 -26.18 -15.06 22.47
N GLU A 161 -25.57 -15.09 21.29
CA GLU A 161 -25.97 -14.24 20.16
C GLU A 161 -27.43 -14.48 19.75
N GLU A 162 -27.88 -15.73 19.78
CA GLU A 162 -29.25 -16.10 19.41
C GLU A 162 -30.27 -15.45 20.34
N THR A 163 -30.08 -15.55 21.66
CA THR A 163 -30.95 -14.87 22.65
C THR A 163 -30.82 -13.34 22.60
N TYR A 164 -29.66 -12.78 22.21
CA TYR A 164 -29.52 -11.34 21.96
C TYR A 164 -30.38 -10.86 20.79
N TYR A 165 -30.39 -11.58 19.66
CA TYR A 165 -31.18 -11.22 18.48
C TYR A 165 -32.67 -11.47 18.68
N GLU A 166 -33.06 -12.50 19.42
CA GLU A 166 -34.46 -12.75 19.81
C GLU A 166 -35.02 -11.61 20.66
N GLU A 167 -34.28 -11.14 21.67
CA GLU A 167 -34.71 -10.03 22.55
C GLU A 167 -34.65 -8.66 21.85
N ASN A 168 -33.86 -8.50 20.77
CA ASN A 168 -33.65 -7.21 20.06
C ASN A 168 -34.06 -7.23 18.57
N ALA A 169 -35.01 -8.10 18.20
CA ALA A 169 -35.40 -8.33 16.81
C ALA A 169 -35.91 -7.08 16.06
N GLU A 170 -36.47 -6.08 16.74
CA GLU A 170 -36.94 -4.82 16.12
C GLU A 170 -35.81 -3.88 15.65
N GLY A 171 -34.58 -4.06 16.14
CA GLY A 171 -33.42 -3.23 15.79
C GLY A 171 -32.40 -3.89 14.87
N THR A 172 -32.60 -5.16 14.54
CA THR A 172 -31.65 -5.95 13.76
C THR A 172 -32.06 -5.95 12.29
N ASP A 173 -31.20 -5.42 11.40
CA ASP A 173 -31.47 -5.42 9.96
C ASP A 173 -31.55 -6.88 9.45
N PRO A 174 -32.69 -7.32 8.91
CA PRO A 174 -32.84 -8.68 8.37
C PRO A 174 -31.79 -9.03 7.32
N GLY A 175 -31.29 -8.03 6.58
CA GLY A 175 -30.22 -8.22 5.59
C GLY A 175 -28.87 -8.60 6.22
N TYR A 176 -28.63 -8.26 7.49
CA TYR A 176 -27.40 -8.62 8.20
C TYR A 176 -27.35 -10.12 8.52
N LEU A 177 -28.45 -10.69 9.01
CA LEU A 177 -28.57 -12.11 9.33
C LEU A 177 -28.43 -12.98 8.06
N GLU A 178 -29.10 -12.59 6.98
CA GLU A 178 -29.01 -13.30 5.70
C GLU A 178 -27.60 -13.20 5.07
N ALA A 179 -26.94 -12.05 5.18
CA ALA A 179 -25.55 -11.89 4.72
C ALA A 179 -24.56 -12.72 5.56
N TYR A 180 -24.78 -12.82 6.87
CA TYR A 180 -23.96 -13.62 7.78
C TYR A 180 -24.09 -15.11 7.49
N ASP A 181 -25.31 -15.61 7.32
CA ASP A 181 -25.58 -17.00 6.93
C ASP A 181 -24.96 -17.34 5.56
N ASN A 182 -25.06 -16.41 4.61
CA ASN A 182 -24.46 -16.59 3.28
C ASN A 182 -22.92 -16.58 3.33
N MET A 183 -22.30 -15.72 4.16
CA MET A 183 -20.84 -15.70 4.34
C MET A 183 -20.33 -16.97 5.03
N ASN A 184 -21.02 -17.45 6.06
CA ASN A 184 -20.63 -18.69 6.76
C ASN A 184 -20.80 -19.94 5.90
N ASN A 185 -21.77 -19.93 4.97
CA ASN A 185 -21.98 -21.01 4.01
C ASN A 185 -21.18 -20.85 2.71
N LEU A 186 -20.36 -19.80 2.58
CA LEU A 186 -19.52 -19.60 1.42
C LEU A 186 -18.34 -20.60 1.45
N LYS A 187 -18.52 -21.72 0.76
CA LYS A 187 -17.41 -22.63 0.46
C LYS A 187 -16.49 -21.94 -0.53
N ILE A 188 -15.33 -21.50 -0.07
CA ILE A 188 -14.25 -21.08 -0.95
C ILE A 188 -13.69 -22.37 -1.55
N ASP A 189 -14.01 -22.65 -2.81
CA ASP A 189 -13.36 -23.73 -3.55
C ASP A 189 -11.89 -23.34 -3.74
N GLU A 190 -11.01 -23.91 -2.92
CA GLU A 190 -9.56 -23.68 -2.94
C GLU A 190 -8.90 -24.08 -4.29
N GLU A 191 -9.65 -24.75 -5.18
CA GLU A 191 -9.16 -25.20 -6.49
C GLU A 191 -9.33 -24.18 -7.64
N GLU A 192 -10.05 -23.06 -7.46
CA GLU A 192 -10.20 -22.04 -8.52
C GLU A 192 -9.19 -20.87 -8.43
N THR A 193 -8.34 -20.83 -7.40
CA THR A 193 -7.21 -19.89 -7.34
C THR A 193 -5.97 -20.46 -8.02
N PHE A 194 -5.89 -20.32 -9.35
CA PHE A 194 -4.65 -20.50 -10.14
C PHE A 194 -4.44 -19.36 -11.13
#